data_AF-A0A1W9SN91-F1
#
_entry.id   AF-A0A1W9SN91-F1
#
_cell.length_a   1.000
_cell.length_b   1.000
_cell.length_c   1.000
_cell.angle_alpha   90.00
_cell.angle_beta   90.00
_cell.angle_gamma   90.00
#
_symmetry.space_group_name_H-M   'P 1'
#
loop_
_entity.id
_entity.type
_entity.pdbx_description
1 polymer ?
#
loop_
_entity_poly.entity_id
_entity_poly.type
_entity_poly.pdbx_seq_one_letter_code
_entity_poly.pdbx_strand_id
1 'polypeptide(L)'
;MSTKTNIKTEKSNELYKLLSIVYDDLLNIYTGYNIFREWMKTPFIIDDFAYATDAHMLMKVPKKLTNVTKEANKNTRESIKYLFDNIQLPLNIKINVAELEKQINTIPLVNEYSDIDIKGNCNECDGDSTVRWEYKDYREYFDCPKCNGQGRIEEKHRRKTGKKIKNKNHLFKIDGMLFLEKYINNLVKVAKKLDEKEIVIISKMQSSMMVKIKDAEILLISKIPTENDIVVFHYA
;
A
#
# COMPACT_ATOMS: atom_id res chain seq x y z
N MET A 1 -44.28 21.44 24.41
CA MET A 1 -43.38 21.76 23.27
C MET A 1 -41.94 21.45 23.71
N SER A 2 -41.38 20.27 23.41
CA SER A 2 -39.94 19.98 23.65
C SER A 2 -39.35 18.84 22.81
N THR A 3 -40.09 18.28 21.84
CA THR A 3 -39.68 17.06 21.11
C THR A 3 -38.93 17.31 19.80
N LYS A 4 -38.89 18.55 19.27
CA LYS A 4 -38.23 18.84 17.97
C LYS A 4 -36.70 19.01 18.07
N THR A 5 -36.17 19.36 19.24
CA THR A 5 -34.74 19.65 19.42
C THR A 5 -33.91 18.38 19.63
N ASN A 6 -34.44 17.37 20.33
CA ASN A 6 -33.72 16.10 20.58
C ASN A 6 -33.52 15.24 19.32
N ILE A 7 -34.54 15.14 18.46
CA ILE A 7 -34.51 14.29 17.26
C ILE A 7 -33.49 14.78 16.21
N LYS A 8 -33.27 16.09 16.11
CA LYS A 8 -32.26 16.66 15.19
C LYS A 8 -30.83 16.40 15.66
N THR A 9 -30.59 16.50 16.97
CA THR A 9 -29.28 16.29 17.58
C THR A 9 -28.87 14.82 17.55
N GLU A 10 -29.81 13.90 17.79
CA GLU A 10 -29.58 12.45 17.69
C GLU A 10 -29.26 12.01 16.25
N LYS A 11 -30.04 12.46 15.26
CA LYS A 11 -29.76 12.18 13.84
C LYS A 11 -28.42 12.76 13.40
N SER A 12 -28.06 13.95 13.90
CA SER A 12 -26.76 14.56 13.64
C SER A 12 -25.61 13.71 14.20
N ASN A 13 -25.72 13.25 15.45
CA ASN A 13 -24.70 12.42 16.09
C ASN A 13 -24.54 11.04 15.43
N GLU A 14 -25.63 10.44 14.97
CA GLU A 14 -25.59 9.17 14.23
C GLU A 14 -24.93 9.34 12.86
N LEU A 15 -25.27 10.42 12.14
CA LEU A 15 -24.63 10.75 10.86
C LEU A 15 -23.12 10.98 11.03
N TYR A 16 -22.70 11.70 12.08
CA TYR A 16 -21.29 11.89 12.41
C TYR A 16 -20.58 10.56 12.68
N LYS A 17 -21.18 9.67 13.47
CA LYS A 17 -20.60 8.34 13.75
C LYS A 17 -20.43 7.51 12.48
N LEU A 18 -21.45 7.47 11.62
CA LEU A 18 -21.39 6.76 10.34
C LEU A 18 -20.32 7.34 9.43
N LEU A 19 -20.23 8.67 9.37
CA LEU A 19 -19.20 9.36 8.59
C LEU A 19 -17.80 9.00 9.09
N SER A 20 -17.58 9.04 10.41
CA SER A 20 -16.28 8.67 10.99
C SER A 20 -15.86 7.24 10.68
N ILE A 21 -16.80 6.29 10.71
CA ILE A 21 -16.53 4.90 10.29
C ILE A 21 -16.09 4.83 8.83
N VAL A 22 -16.74 5.59 7.94
CA VAL A 22 -16.37 5.62 6.51
C VAL A 22 -14.95 6.16 6.33
N TYR A 23 -14.57 7.25 7.00
CA TYR A 23 -13.21 7.78 6.85
C TYR A 23 -12.15 6.93 7.54
N ASP A 24 -12.46 6.27 8.66
CA ASP A 24 -11.56 5.29 9.29
C ASP A 24 -11.29 4.12 8.33
N ASP A 25 -12.33 3.60 7.66
CA ASP A 25 -12.23 2.61 6.60
C ASP A 25 -11.33 3.08 5.45
N LEU A 26 -11.49 4.34 5.02
CA LEU A 26 -10.68 4.93 3.95
C LEU A 26 -9.21 5.00 4.35
N LEU A 27 -8.91 5.46 5.56
CA LEU A 27 -7.54 5.51 6.07
C LEU A 27 -6.92 4.11 6.15
N ASN A 28 -7.68 3.10 6.55
CA ASN A 28 -7.21 1.73 6.63
C ASN A 28 -6.77 1.15 5.26
N ILE A 29 -7.36 1.59 4.14
CA ILE A 29 -6.92 1.21 2.78
C ILE A 29 -5.45 1.60 2.53
N TYR A 30 -4.97 2.66 3.18
CA TYR A 30 -3.64 3.22 3.02
C TYR A 30 -2.67 2.80 4.11
N THR A 31 -3.06 1.93 5.06
CA THR A 31 -2.10 1.41 6.05
C THR A 31 -1.18 0.38 5.41
N GLY A 32 0.08 0.37 5.85
CA GLY A 32 1.12 -0.53 5.34
C GLY A 32 1.64 -1.47 6.42
N TYR A 33 1.94 -2.71 6.02
CA TYR A 33 2.71 -3.62 6.85
C TYR A 33 4.19 -3.55 6.49
N ASN A 34 5.01 -3.08 7.43
CA ASN A 34 6.46 -3.12 7.33
C ASN A 34 7.02 -3.37 8.74
N ILE A 35 7.79 -4.46 8.90
CA ILE A 35 8.36 -4.88 10.19
C ILE A 35 9.27 -3.80 10.80
N PHE A 36 9.87 -2.94 9.98
CA PHE A 36 10.74 -1.85 10.41
C PHE A 36 9.99 -0.53 10.63
N ARG A 37 8.71 -0.45 10.25
CA ARG A 37 7.90 0.78 10.31
C ARG A 37 6.50 0.48 10.86
N GLU A 38 6.44 0.00 12.10
CA GLU A 38 5.18 -0.38 12.75
C GLU A 38 4.17 0.76 12.85
N TRP A 39 4.63 2.00 12.88
CA TRP A 39 3.76 3.18 12.92
C TRP A 39 2.83 3.29 11.70
N MET A 40 3.18 2.67 10.56
CA MET A 40 2.36 2.65 9.34
C MET A 40 1.21 1.63 9.38
N LYS A 41 1.18 0.73 10.38
CA LYS A 41 0.15 -0.31 10.53
C LYS A 41 -1.23 0.26 10.92
N THR A 42 -1.27 1.50 11.40
CA THR A 42 -2.48 2.16 11.90
C THR A 42 -2.49 3.62 11.47
N PRO A 43 -3.66 4.23 11.25
CA PRO A 43 -3.76 5.66 11.02
C PRO A 43 -3.24 6.46 12.22
N PHE A 44 -2.83 7.71 11.97
CA PHE A 44 -2.29 8.61 12.98
C PHE A 44 -2.71 10.06 12.72
N ILE A 45 -2.55 10.92 13.72
CA ILE A 45 -2.88 12.34 13.66
C ILE A 45 -1.62 13.20 13.61
N ILE A 46 -1.71 14.27 12.82
CA ILE A 46 -0.84 15.44 12.93
C ILE A 46 -1.75 16.67 12.87
N ASP A 47 -1.80 17.42 13.97
CA ASP A 47 -2.62 18.64 14.09
C ASP A 47 -4.11 18.34 13.82
N ASP A 48 -4.73 19.07 12.89
CA ASP A 48 -6.16 18.95 12.58
C ASP A 48 -6.48 17.87 11.53
N PHE A 49 -5.52 17.01 11.21
CA PHE A 49 -5.65 16.01 10.16
C PHE A 49 -5.28 14.60 10.63
N ALA A 50 -5.99 13.62 10.10
CA ALA A 50 -5.67 12.21 10.21
C ALA A 50 -5.00 11.73 8.91
N TYR A 51 -4.02 10.84 9.06
CA TYR A 51 -3.15 10.34 8.01
C TYR A 51 -3.02 8.83 8.07
N ALA A 52 -2.77 8.21 6.91
CA ALA A 52 -2.37 6.81 6.80
C ALA A 52 -1.46 6.63 5.58
N THR A 53 -0.46 5.75 5.67
CA THR A 53 0.50 5.52 4.57
C THR A 53 1.04 4.10 4.52
N ASP A 54 1.25 3.62 3.30
CA ASP A 54 1.93 2.36 3.00
C ASP A 54 3.35 2.58 2.45
N ALA A 55 3.91 3.78 2.70
CA ALA A 55 5.15 4.33 2.17
C ALA A 55 5.16 4.69 0.67
N HIS A 56 4.15 4.27 -0.11
CA HIS A 56 4.02 4.64 -1.51
C HIS A 56 2.84 5.56 -1.79
N MET A 57 1.82 5.48 -0.95
CA MET A 57 0.71 6.41 -0.91
C MET A 57 0.53 6.97 0.50
N LEU A 58 0.07 8.21 0.59
CA LEU A 58 -0.24 8.88 1.85
C LEU A 58 -1.59 9.58 1.71
N MET A 59 -2.56 9.18 2.52
CA MET A 59 -3.86 9.84 2.62
C MET A 59 -3.85 10.84 3.77
N LYS A 60 -4.52 11.98 3.56
CA LYS A 60 -4.79 13.04 4.54
C LYS A 60 -6.28 13.37 4.51
N VAL A 61 -6.93 13.38 5.67
CA VAL A 61 -8.35 13.77 5.84
C VAL A 61 -8.51 14.63 7.10
N PRO A 62 -9.53 15.51 7.19
CA PRO A 62 -9.78 16.27 8.42
C PRO A 62 -10.04 15.35 9.62
N LYS A 63 -9.35 15.59 10.76
CA LYS A 63 -9.48 14.81 12.00
C LYS A 63 -10.91 14.75 12.52
N LYS A 64 -11.68 15.82 12.34
CA LYS A 64 -13.10 15.89 12.74
C LYS A 64 -14.02 14.88 12.03
N LEU A 65 -13.55 14.27 10.95
CA LEU A 65 -14.30 13.29 10.17
C LEU A 65 -13.89 11.86 10.52
N THR A 66 -13.07 11.61 11.54
CA THR A 66 -12.52 10.29 11.86
C THR A 66 -12.59 10.01 13.37
N ASN A 67 -12.42 8.74 13.78
CA ASN A 67 -12.25 8.39 15.19
C ASN A 67 -10.79 8.11 15.56
N VAL A 68 -9.84 8.43 14.68
CA VAL A 68 -8.41 8.23 14.94
C VAL A 68 -7.99 9.12 16.12
N THR A 69 -7.21 8.56 17.04
CA THR A 69 -6.73 9.28 18.23
C THR A 69 -5.21 9.20 18.41
N LYS A 70 -4.54 8.29 17.69
CA LYS A 70 -3.10 8.05 17.82
C LYS A 70 -2.32 9.21 17.21
N GLU A 71 -1.53 9.92 18.02
CA GLU A 71 -0.67 11.00 17.55
C GLU A 71 0.62 10.46 16.90
N ALA A 72 1.12 11.15 15.88
CA ALA A 72 2.41 10.85 15.28
C ALA A 72 3.57 11.20 16.22
N ASN A 73 4.68 10.45 16.12
CA ASN A 73 5.93 10.87 16.76
C ASN A 73 6.55 12.08 16.03
N LYS A 74 7.51 12.75 16.68
CA LYS A 74 8.19 13.95 16.16
C LYS A 74 8.78 13.75 14.76
N ASN A 75 9.51 12.66 14.54
CA ASN A 75 10.19 12.41 13.26
C ASN A 75 9.19 12.19 12.12
N THR A 76 8.13 11.43 12.37
CA THR A 76 7.03 11.22 11.42
C THR A 76 6.35 12.55 11.10
N ARG A 77 6.07 13.36 12.12
CA ARG A 77 5.45 14.68 11.95
C ARG A 77 6.27 15.61 11.07
N GLU A 78 7.57 15.75 11.34
CA GLU A 78 8.47 16.58 10.54
C GLU A 78 8.57 16.09 9.08
N SER A 79 8.68 14.77 8.89
CA SER A 79 8.75 14.16 7.55
C SER A 79 7.48 14.43 6.72
N ILE A 80 6.30 14.30 7.34
CA ILE A 80 5.03 14.51 6.64
C ILE A 80 4.80 15.98 6.33
N LYS A 81 5.12 16.91 7.25
CA LYS A 81 5.00 18.35 7.00
C LYS A 81 5.84 18.79 5.79
N TYR A 82 7.09 18.31 5.73
CA TYR A 82 7.97 18.58 4.59
C TYR A 82 7.38 18.13 3.23
N LEU A 83 6.60 17.04 3.19
CA LEU A 83 5.97 16.58 1.94
C LEU A 83 4.87 17.52 1.44
N PHE A 84 4.06 18.09 2.35
CA PHE A 84 2.97 18.99 1.98
C PHE A 84 3.43 20.44 1.79
N ASP A 85 4.49 20.89 2.46
CA ASP A 85 4.96 22.28 2.31
C ASP A 85 5.64 22.54 0.95
N ASN A 86 6.08 21.50 0.24
CA ASN A 86 6.81 21.60 -1.03
C ASN A 86 5.95 21.40 -2.29
N ILE A 87 4.62 21.56 -2.17
CA ILE A 87 3.68 21.41 -3.28
C ILE A 87 3.96 22.46 -4.38
N GLN A 88 4.31 21.99 -5.59
CA GLN A 88 4.41 22.84 -6.78
C GLN A 88 3.02 23.11 -7.39
N LEU A 89 2.93 24.26 -8.07
CA LEU A 89 1.80 24.87 -8.79
C LEU A 89 0.47 24.11 -8.76
N PRO A 90 -0.64 24.77 -8.34
CA PRO A 90 -1.94 24.12 -8.29
C PRO A 90 -2.37 23.66 -9.69
N LEU A 91 -2.65 22.37 -9.82
CA LEU A 91 -3.28 21.76 -10.98
C LEU A 91 -4.79 21.63 -10.73
N ASN A 92 -5.56 21.46 -11.82
CA ASN A 92 -6.99 21.17 -11.75
C ASN A 92 -7.39 20.22 -12.88
N ILE A 93 -6.68 19.10 -12.98
CA ILE A 93 -6.97 18.07 -13.97
C ILE A 93 -7.97 17.10 -13.35
N LYS A 94 -9.14 16.97 -13.96
CA LYS A 94 -10.22 16.09 -13.48
C LYS A 94 -10.16 14.76 -14.20
N ILE A 95 -10.15 13.66 -13.46
CA ILE A 95 -10.18 12.30 -13.98
C ILE A 95 -11.54 11.68 -13.66
N ASN A 96 -12.17 11.09 -14.67
CA ASN A 96 -13.43 10.39 -14.49
C ASN A 96 -13.22 9.01 -13.83
N VAL A 97 -13.93 8.73 -12.74
CA VAL A 97 -13.80 7.48 -11.97
C VAL A 97 -14.27 6.26 -12.77
N ALA A 98 -15.34 6.39 -13.55
CA ALA A 98 -15.86 5.28 -14.36
C ALA A 98 -14.90 4.91 -15.50
N GLU A 99 -14.19 5.89 -16.06
CA GLU A 99 -13.15 5.64 -17.06
C GLU A 99 -11.98 4.86 -16.47
N LEU A 100 -11.47 5.27 -15.30
CA LEU A 100 -10.41 4.52 -14.60
C LEU A 100 -10.85 3.09 -14.29
N GLU A 101 -12.08 2.90 -13.81
CA GLU A 101 -12.61 1.57 -13.54
C GLU A 101 -12.66 0.69 -14.79
N LYS A 102 -13.12 1.24 -15.92
CA LYS A 102 -13.14 0.52 -17.20
C LYS A 102 -11.76 0.01 -17.57
N GLN A 103 -10.73 0.85 -17.40
CA GLN A 103 -9.34 0.53 -17.76
C GLN A 103 -8.71 -0.45 -16.78
N ILE A 104 -9.03 -0.34 -15.49
CA ILE A 104 -8.65 -1.34 -14.50
C ILE A 104 -9.19 -2.73 -14.88
N ASN A 105 -10.39 -2.80 -15.44
CA ASN A 105 -11.04 -4.05 -15.81
C ASN A 105 -10.53 -4.67 -17.12
N THR A 106 -9.77 -3.94 -17.94
CA THR A 106 -9.11 -4.50 -19.14
C THR A 106 -7.82 -5.25 -18.81
N ILE A 107 -7.29 -5.09 -17.59
CA ILE A 107 -6.04 -5.72 -17.18
C ILE A 107 -6.21 -7.24 -17.12
N PRO A 108 -5.37 -8.02 -17.83
CA PRO A 108 -5.49 -9.47 -17.88
C PRO A 108 -5.24 -10.07 -16.49
N LEU A 109 -6.00 -11.13 -16.21
CA LEU A 109 -5.81 -11.94 -15.02
C LEU A 109 -4.72 -12.98 -15.26
N VAL A 110 -3.75 -13.05 -14.35
CA VAL A 110 -2.66 -14.02 -14.31
C VAL A 110 -2.79 -14.90 -13.07
N ASN A 111 -2.15 -16.06 -13.07
CA ASN A 111 -2.11 -16.91 -11.88
C ASN A 111 -1.35 -16.18 -10.77
N GLU A 112 -1.90 -16.18 -9.56
CA GLU A 112 -1.18 -15.77 -8.37
C GLU A 112 -0.22 -16.88 -7.95
N TYR A 113 1.00 -16.47 -7.60
CA TYR A 113 2.02 -17.33 -7.04
C TYR A 113 2.33 -16.84 -5.63
N SER A 114 2.45 -17.78 -4.70
CA SER A 114 3.05 -17.55 -3.39
C SER A 114 4.47 -18.08 -3.40
N ASP A 115 5.41 -17.28 -2.89
CA ASP A 115 6.73 -17.78 -2.55
C ASP A 115 6.56 -18.68 -1.32
N ILE A 116 7.04 -19.91 -1.43
CA ILE A 116 7.14 -20.87 -0.33
C ILE A 116 8.62 -21.00 -0.05
N ASP A 117 9.02 -20.53 1.13
CA ASP A 117 10.32 -20.84 1.68
C ASP A 117 10.25 -22.27 2.20
N ILE A 118 10.78 -23.22 1.43
CA ILE A 118 10.94 -24.58 1.91
C ILE A 118 12.22 -24.58 2.76
N LYS A 119 12.04 -24.65 4.08
CA LYS A 119 13.13 -24.93 5.02
C LYS A 119 13.19 -26.43 5.22
N GLY A 120 14.23 -27.05 4.66
CA GLY A 120 14.48 -28.47 4.84
C GLY A 120 15.84 -28.71 5.49
N ASN A 121 15.97 -29.84 6.17
CA ASN A 121 17.30 -30.33 6.53
C ASN A 121 18.10 -30.57 5.24
N CYS A 122 19.39 -30.28 5.29
CA CYS A 122 20.26 -30.62 4.19
C CYS A 122 20.37 -32.14 4.09
N ASN A 123 19.80 -32.76 3.05
CA ASN A 123 19.82 -34.22 2.85
C ASN A 123 21.22 -34.86 2.81
N GLU A 124 22.30 -34.06 2.78
CA GLU A 124 23.68 -34.56 2.76
C GLU A 124 24.26 -34.74 4.15
N CYS A 125 23.79 -33.96 5.12
CA CYS A 125 24.17 -34.09 6.53
C CYS A 125 22.97 -34.38 7.42
N ASP A 126 21.80 -34.63 6.84
CA ASP A 126 20.51 -34.86 7.50
C ASP A 126 20.11 -33.83 8.58
N GLY A 127 20.72 -32.65 8.59
CA GLY A 127 20.50 -31.64 9.63
C GLY A 127 21.70 -31.38 10.53
N ASP A 128 22.68 -32.28 10.54
CA ASP A 128 23.79 -32.31 11.51
C ASP A 128 24.87 -31.26 11.24
N SER A 129 24.72 -30.46 10.18
CA SER A 129 25.64 -29.40 9.73
C SER A 129 27.04 -29.86 9.34
N THR A 130 27.43 -31.08 9.67
CA THR A 130 28.76 -31.64 9.42
C THR A 130 28.66 -32.97 8.67
N VAL A 131 29.70 -33.30 7.92
CA VAL A 131 29.85 -34.59 7.26
C VAL A 131 31.19 -35.19 7.64
N ARG A 132 31.23 -36.52 7.76
CA ARG A 132 32.45 -37.24 8.07
C ARG A 132 33.29 -37.41 6.82
N TRP A 133 34.55 -37.02 6.91
CA TRP A 133 35.57 -37.25 5.90
C TRP A 133 36.52 -38.35 6.35
N GLU A 134 36.86 -39.24 5.41
CA GLU A 134 37.82 -40.32 5.64
C GLU A 134 38.93 -40.26 4.59
N TYR A 135 40.19 -40.29 5.03
CA TYR A 135 41.36 -40.43 4.17
C TYR A 135 42.34 -41.42 4.82
N LYS A 136 42.48 -42.61 4.21
CA LYS A 136 43.21 -43.75 4.79
C LYS A 136 42.65 -44.08 6.19
N ASP A 137 43.49 -44.04 7.23
CA ASP A 137 43.12 -44.32 8.61
C ASP A 137 42.70 -43.05 9.39
N TYR A 138 42.66 -41.88 8.74
CA TYR A 138 42.25 -40.61 9.36
C TYR A 138 40.76 -40.35 9.14
N ARG A 139 40.08 -39.92 10.21
CA ARG A 139 38.65 -39.64 10.25
C ARG A 139 38.42 -38.31 10.95
N GLU A 140 37.78 -37.37 10.27
CA GLU A 140 37.45 -36.05 10.81
C GLU A 140 36.04 -35.63 10.39
N TYR A 141 35.46 -34.69 11.14
CA TYR A 141 34.18 -34.06 10.81
C TYR A 141 34.44 -32.65 10.32
N PHE A 142 33.88 -32.32 9.16
CA PHE A 142 33.95 -30.99 8.57
C PHE A 142 32.55 -30.45 8.34
N ASP A 143 32.44 -29.14 8.20
CA ASP A 143 31.21 -28.50 7.75
C ASP A 143 30.72 -29.14 6.46
N CYS A 144 29.42 -29.44 6.41
CA CYS A 144 28.79 -29.99 5.23
C CYS A 144 28.93 -28.98 4.07
N PRO A 145 29.66 -29.31 2.99
CA PRO A 145 29.94 -28.36 1.91
C PRO A 145 28.68 -27.99 1.11
N LYS A 146 27.61 -28.79 1.20
CA LYS A 146 26.34 -28.56 0.51
C LYS A 146 25.48 -27.49 1.19
N CYS A 147 25.56 -27.38 2.51
CA CYS A 147 24.85 -26.35 3.26
C CYS A 147 25.78 -25.37 3.99
N ASN A 148 27.08 -25.42 3.71
CA ASN A 148 28.12 -24.60 4.35
C ASN A 148 27.99 -24.56 5.87
N GLY A 149 27.89 -25.73 6.51
CA GLY A 149 27.81 -25.81 7.98
C GLY A 149 26.47 -25.37 8.58
N GLN A 150 25.42 -25.14 7.78
CA GLN A 150 24.14 -24.66 8.32
C GLN A 150 23.17 -25.78 8.72
N GLY A 151 23.39 -27.02 8.26
CA GLY A 151 22.48 -28.16 8.45
C GLY A 151 21.16 -28.05 7.69
N ARG A 152 20.89 -26.93 7.00
CA ARG A 152 19.61 -26.63 6.34
C ARG A 152 19.81 -26.04 4.96
N ILE A 153 18.84 -26.26 4.08
CA ILE A 153 18.75 -25.62 2.78
C ILE A 153 17.46 -24.81 2.75
N GLU A 154 17.56 -23.53 2.37
CA GLU A 154 16.41 -22.67 2.14
C GLU A 154 16.22 -22.54 0.62
N GLU A 155 15.20 -23.19 0.07
CA GLU A 155 14.82 -23.05 -1.34
C GLU A 155 13.56 -22.21 -1.47
N LYS A 156 13.60 -21.21 -2.37
CA LYS A 156 12.44 -20.40 -2.72
C LYS A 156 11.71 -21.03 -3.88
N HIS A 157 10.55 -21.63 -3.60
CA HIS A 157 9.67 -22.19 -4.62
C HIS A 157 8.48 -21.27 -4.88
N ARG A 158 8.05 -21.16 -6.14
CA ARG A 158 6.81 -20.46 -6.50
C ARG A 158 5.69 -21.46 -6.74
N ARG A 159 4.67 -21.44 -5.89
CA ARG A 159 3.48 -22.30 -6.05
C ARG A 159 2.29 -21.47 -6.51
N LYS A 160 1.55 -21.98 -7.49
CA LYS A 160 0.24 -21.42 -7.87
C LYS A 160 -0.71 -21.53 -6.67
N THR A 161 -1.33 -20.41 -6.27
CA THR A 161 -2.31 -20.40 -5.17
C THR A 161 -3.69 -20.88 -5.61
N GLY A 162 -3.92 -21.00 -6.92
CA GLY A 162 -5.23 -21.28 -7.52
C GLY A 162 -6.08 -20.02 -7.73
N LYS A 163 -5.66 -18.87 -7.19
CA LYS A 163 -6.32 -17.58 -7.43
C LYS A 163 -5.80 -16.94 -8.71
N LYS A 164 -6.67 -16.17 -9.36
CA LYS A 164 -6.32 -15.29 -10.46
C LYS A 164 -6.27 -13.85 -9.95
N ILE A 165 -5.19 -13.14 -10.25
CA ILE A 165 -4.99 -11.73 -9.88
C ILE A 165 -4.69 -10.91 -11.13
N LYS A 166 -4.92 -9.61 -11.10
CA LYS A 166 -4.51 -8.72 -12.20
C LYS A 166 -2.99 -8.74 -12.36
N ASN A 167 -2.53 -8.66 -13.60
CA ASN A 167 -1.10 -8.58 -13.91
C ASN A 167 -0.47 -7.30 -13.30
N LYS A 168 0.42 -7.48 -12.32
CA LYS A 168 1.06 -6.39 -11.56
C LYS A 168 2.08 -5.58 -12.39
N ASN A 169 2.46 -6.07 -13.57
CA ASN A 169 3.36 -5.34 -14.48
C ASN A 169 2.64 -4.26 -15.30
N HIS A 170 1.31 -4.19 -15.22
CA HIS A 170 0.53 -3.18 -15.90
C HIS A 170 0.54 -1.86 -15.12
N LEU A 171 0.97 -0.79 -15.80
CA LEU A 171 1.08 0.55 -15.26
C LEU A 171 0.09 1.50 -15.91
N PHE A 172 -0.40 2.43 -15.09
CA PHE A 172 -1.21 3.57 -15.52
C PHE A 172 -0.30 4.77 -15.71
N LYS A 173 -0.35 5.39 -16.88
CA LYS A 173 0.32 6.67 -17.14
C LYS A 173 -0.69 7.80 -16.97
N ILE A 174 -0.46 8.68 -16.01
CA ILE A 174 -1.31 9.85 -15.73
C ILE A 174 -0.41 11.07 -15.69
N ASP A 175 -0.64 12.04 -16.57
CA ASP A 175 0.19 13.25 -16.74
C ASP A 175 1.69 12.92 -16.73
N GLY A 176 2.10 12.00 -17.59
CA GLY A 176 3.51 11.60 -17.74
C GLY A 176 4.11 10.73 -16.62
N MET A 177 3.41 10.54 -15.50
CA MET A 177 3.86 9.70 -14.38
C MET A 177 3.29 8.29 -14.45
N LEU A 178 4.00 7.32 -13.88
CA LEU A 178 3.62 5.91 -13.94
C LEU A 178 3.18 5.40 -12.56
N PHE A 179 2.03 4.75 -12.50
CA PHE A 179 1.45 4.25 -11.26
C PHE A 179 1.07 2.77 -11.38
N LEU A 180 1.23 2.03 -10.27
CA LEU A 180 0.74 0.65 -10.18
C LEU A 180 -0.79 0.61 -10.18
N GLU A 181 -1.36 -0.46 -10.75
CA GLU A 181 -2.81 -0.72 -10.69
C GLU A 181 -3.37 -0.62 -9.28
N LYS A 182 -2.65 -1.14 -8.27
CA LYS A 182 -3.05 -1.07 -6.86
C LYS A 182 -3.37 0.37 -6.44
N TYR A 183 -2.57 1.32 -6.88
CA TYR A 183 -2.69 2.71 -6.46
C TYR A 183 -3.94 3.36 -7.07
N ILE A 184 -4.14 3.14 -8.37
CA ILE A 184 -5.31 3.67 -9.09
C ILE A 184 -6.60 3.01 -8.59
N ASN A 185 -6.57 1.70 -8.34
CA ASN A 185 -7.69 0.97 -7.76
C ASN A 185 -8.05 1.48 -6.35
N ASN A 186 -7.06 1.86 -5.54
CA ASN A 186 -7.32 2.50 -4.25
C ASN A 186 -8.01 3.86 -4.42
N LEU A 187 -7.59 4.70 -5.37
CA LEU A 187 -8.29 5.96 -5.67
C LEU A 187 -9.75 5.74 -6.07
N VAL A 188 -10.02 4.76 -6.94
CA VAL A 188 -11.39 4.40 -7.35
C VAL A 188 -12.22 3.92 -6.17
N LYS A 189 -11.67 3.11 -5.26
CA LYS A 189 -12.36 2.69 -4.03
C LYS A 189 -12.71 3.86 -3.13
N VAL A 190 -11.79 4.81 -2.97
CA VAL A 190 -12.02 6.03 -2.17
C VAL A 190 -13.14 6.85 -2.79
N ALA A 191 -13.06 7.14 -4.09
CA ALA A 191 -14.09 7.90 -4.79
C ALA A 191 -15.47 7.24 -4.67
N LYS A 192 -15.57 5.93 -4.86
CA LYS A 192 -16.83 5.19 -4.70
C LYS A 192 -17.38 5.23 -3.27
N LYS A 193 -16.54 5.05 -2.25
CA LYS A 193 -16.96 5.13 -0.84
C LYS A 193 -17.43 6.54 -0.45
N LEU A 194 -16.95 7.57 -1.14
CA LEU A 194 -17.33 8.96 -0.93
C LEU A 194 -18.43 9.46 -1.89
N ASP A 195 -18.91 8.60 -2.79
CA ASP A 195 -19.87 8.90 -3.86
C ASP A 195 -19.41 10.01 -4.83
N GLU A 196 -18.11 10.04 -5.12
CA GLU A 196 -17.50 10.99 -6.05
C GLU A 196 -17.30 10.38 -7.44
N LYS A 197 -17.60 11.16 -8.47
CA LYS A 197 -17.45 10.76 -9.89
C LYS A 197 -16.13 11.21 -10.51
N GLU A 198 -15.45 12.13 -9.84
CA GLU A 198 -14.22 12.76 -10.32
C GLU A 198 -13.11 12.67 -9.26
N ILE A 199 -11.89 12.51 -9.72
CA ILE A 199 -10.66 12.66 -8.94
C ILE A 199 -9.92 13.86 -9.50
N VAL A 200 -9.53 14.81 -8.67
CA VAL A 200 -8.85 16.04 -9.12
C VAL A 200 -7.37 15.96 -8.82
N ILE A 201 -6.51 16.01 -9.83
CA ILE A 201 -5.07 16.23 -9.63
C ILE A 201 -4.90 17.69 -9.22
N ILE A 202 -4.40 17.91 -8.00
CA ILE A 202 -4.24 19.24 -7.41
C ILE A 202 -2.78 19.71 -7.40
N SER A 203 -1.81 18.79 -7.51
CA SER A 203 -0.39 19.13 -7.63
C SER A 203 0.42 17.94 -8.13
N LYS A 204 1.60 18.24 -8.66
CA LYS A 204 2.60 17.29 -9.13
C LYS A 204 3.98 17.77 -8.71
N MET A 205 4.84 16.83 -8.32
CA MET A 205 6.25 17.04 -8.03
C MET A 205 7.09 16.17 -8.98
N GLN A 206 8.40 16.06 -8.80
CA GLN A 206 9.23 15.27 -9.72
C GLN A 206 8.85 13.78 -9.77
N SER A 207 8.50 13.19 -8.62
CA SER A 207 8.24 11.75 -8.49
C SER A 207 6.94 11.43 -7.77
N SER A 208 6.08 12.42 -7.55
CA SER A 208 4.81 12.22 -6.87
C SER A 208 3.70 13.11 -7.41
N MET A 209 2.47 12.63 -7.27
CA MET A 209 1.25 13.32 -7.67
C MET A 209 0.34 13.41 -6.46
N MET A 210 -0.29 14.56 -6.27
CA MET A 210 -1.30 14.74 -5.24
C MET A 210 -2.67 14.92 -5.88
N VAL A 211 -3.62 14.14 -5.40
CA VAL A 211 -5.00 14.16 -5.87
C VAL A 211 -5.95 14.48 -4.72
N LYS A 212 -7.09 15.07 -5.06
CA LYS A 212 -8.18 15.38 -4.14
C LYS A 212 -9.44 14.63 -4.54
N ILE A 213 -10.06 14.02 -3.55
CA ILE A 213 -11.35 13.34 -3.66
C ILE A 213 -12.19 13.84 -2.47
N LYS A 214 -13.10 14.77 -2.72
CA LYS A 214 -13.89 15.44 -1.68
C LYS A 214 -12.99 16.05 -0.57
N ASP A 215 -13.08 15.55 0.66
CA ASP A 215 -12.29 15.98 1.82
C ASP A 215 -10.94 15.26 1.95
N ALA A 216 -10.67 14.26 1.10
CA ALA A 216 -9.44 13.50 1.12
C ALA A 216 -8.40 14.06 0.15
N GLU A 217 -7.18 14.26 0.64
CA GLU A 217 -6.00 14.53 -0.18
C GLU A 217 -5.09 13.31 -0.13
N ILE A 218 -4.62 12.86 -1.30
CA ILE A 218 -3.86 11.63 -1.43
C ILE A 218 -2.61 11.91 -2.25
N LEU A 219 -1.45 11.68 -1.67
CA LEU A 219 -0.16 11.70 -2.34
C LEU A 219 0.16 10.29 -2.87
N LEU A 220 0.57 10.19 -4.12
CA LEU A 220 0.99 8.96 -4.78
C LEU A 220 2.41 9.11 -5.29
N ILE A 221 3.28 8.13 -5.01
CA ILE A 221 4.63 8.08 -5.56
C ILE A 221 4.60 7.35 -6.91
N SER A 222 5.19 7.98 -7.93
CA SER A 222 5.39 7.39 -9.25
C SER A 222 6.37 6.22 -9.17
N LYS A 223 6.05 5.14 -9.88
CA LYS A 223 6.97 4.02 -10.09
C LYS A 223 8.05 4.43 -11.09
N ILE A 224 9.29 4.02 -10.83
CA ILE A 224 10.38 4.05 -11.81
C ILE A 224 10.18 2.85 -12.75
N PRO A 225 10.07 3.08 -14.07
CA PRO A 225 9.84 1.99 -15.02
C PRO A 225 11.01 1.01 -15.09
N THR A 226 10.68 -0.25 -15.33
CA THR A 226 11.59 -1.36 -15.57
C THR A 226 11.30 -1.99 -16.93
N GLU A 227 12.23 -2.76 -17.49
CA GLU A 227 12.09 -3.38 -18.83
C GLU A 227 10.85 -4.28 -18.98
N ASN A 228 10.32 -4.80 -17.87
CA ASN A 228 9.16 -5.70 -17.86
C ASN A 228 7.81 -4.97 -17.70
N ASP A 229 7.82 -3.65 -17.55
CA ASP A 229 6.60 -2.87 -17.33
C ASP A 229 5.83 -2.62 -18.63
N ILE A 230 4.50 -2.74 -18.55
CA ILE A 230 3.59 -2.55 -19.68
C ILE A 230 2.67 -1.38 -19.34
N VAL A 231 2.73 -0.31 -20.14
CA VAL A 231 1.83 0.84 -19.96
C VAL A 231 0.50 0.56 -20.65
N VAL A 232 -0.59 0.52 -19.88
CA VAL A 232 -1.92 0.12 -20.39
C VAL A 232 -2.93 1.24 -20.45
N PHE A 233 -2.64 2.38 -19.83
CA PHE A 233 -3.53 3.52 -19.85
C PHE A 233 -2.75 4.83 -19.91
N HIS A 234 -3.30 5.80 -20.64
CA HIS A 234 -2.75 7.13 -20.80
C HIS A 234 -3.84 8.15 -20.49
N TYR A 235 -3.61 8.96 -19.47
CA TYR A 235 -4.38 10.16 -19.19
C TYR A 235 -3.48 11.37 -19.38
N ALA A 236 -3.88 12.29 -20.25
CA ALA A 236 -3.14 13.52 -20.58
C ALA A 236 -3.32 14.58 -19.49
#